data_AF-A0A5C7PYF4-F1
#
_entry.id   AF-A0A5C7PYF4-F1
#
_cell.length_a   1.000
_cell.length_b   1.000
_cell.length_c   1.000
_cell.angle_alpha   90.00
_cell.angle_beta   90.00
_cell.angle_gamma   90.00
#
_symmetry.space_group_name_H-M   'P 1'
#
loop_
_entity.id
_entity.type
_entity.pdbx_description
1 polymer ?
#
loop_
_entity_poly.entity_id
_entity_poly.type
_entity_poly.pdbx_seq_one_letter_code
_entity_poly.pdbx_strand_id
1 'polypeptide(L)'
;MEFRFSLTHANRRTTMLTDVQRIRLAELCESLDSPEHAYDIALEAGENGGGYQAALDKIDAMRAVDEATRVDELVTELTQRGPTYSGGDARVRETALEWRAQGFTREDASPWLDIGIWEPDVAATFRDHPLRPATVQQRAREAAALPEHEGRDVLYDVCNCDLPTKIITQE
;
A
#
# COMPACT_ATOMS: atom_id res chain seq x y z
N MET A 1 3.88 -5.52 25.16
CA MET A 1 2.66 -4.72 25.41
C MET A 1 1.53 -5.71 25.52
N GLU A 2 1.07 -6.03 26.74
CA GLU A 2 0.03 -7.04 26.97
C GLU A 2 -1.36 -6.40 26.83
N PHE A 3 -2.14 -6.81 25.82
CA PHE A 3 -3.53 -6.39 25.68
C PHE A 3 -4.44 -7.29 26.51
N ARG A 4 -5.04 -6.73 27.57
CA ARG A 4 -6.08 -7.39 28.37
C ARG A 4 -7.45 -6.96 27.84
N PHE A 5 -8.10 -7.81 27.06
CA PHE A 5 -9.53 -7.65 26.71
C PHE A 5 -10.40 -8.05 27.93
N SER A 6 -11.14 -7.09 28.48
CA SER A 6 -12.12 -7.35 29.54
C SER A 6 -13.43 -7.84 28.93
N LEU A 7 -13.62 -9.17 28.92
CA LEU A 7 -14.89 -9.83 28.58
C LEU A 7 -15.92 -9.62 29.70
N THR A 8 -16.56 -8.46 29.70
CA THR A 8 -17.72 -8.20 30.54
C THR A 8 -18.78 -7.55 29.70
N HIS A 9 -19.74 -8.36 29.20
CA HIS A 9 -21.18 -8.09 29.01
C HIS A 9 -21.79 -9.27 28.20
N ALA A 10 -22.14 -10.36 28.86
CA ALA A 10 -22.86 -11.48 28.25
C ALA A 10 -24.31 -11.49 28.75
N ASN A 11 -25.20 -10.88 27.96
CA ASN A 11 -26.63 -11.18 28.04
C ASN A 11 -26.90 -12.36 27.09
N ARG A 12 -27.53 -13.41 27.60
CA ARG A 12 -27.62 -14.75 27.00
C ARG A 12 -28.39 -14.76 25.66
N ARG A 13 -27.70 -14.47 24.55
CA ARG A 13 -27.92 -15.16 23.27
C ARG A 13 -26.86 -16.25 23.20
N THR A 14 -27.24 -17.45 22.76
CA THR A 14 -26.34 -18.59 22.58
C THR A 14 -25.18 -18.15 21.67
N THR A 15 -24.04 -17.85 22.25
CA THR A 15 -22.85 -17.41 21.51
C THR A 15 -22.39 -18.55 20.62
N MET A 16 -22.67 -18.46 19.31
CA MET A 16 -22.34 -19.52 18.34
C MET A 16 -20.83 -19.62 18.05
N LEU A 17 -20.07 -18.56 18.35
CA LEU A 17 -18.63 -18.52 18.16
C LEU A 17 -17.90 -18.91 19.44
N THR A 18 -17.00 -19.89 19.31
CA THR A 18 -16.09 -20.31 20.39
C THR A 18 -15.04 -19.23 20.68
N ASP A 19 -14.44 -19.27 21.86
CA ASP A 19 -13.35 -18.34 22.22
C ASP A 19 -12.18 -18.41 21.23
N VAL A 20 -11.86 -19.60 20.73
CA VAL A 20 -10.82 -19.81 19.71
C VAL A 20 -11.19 -19.10 18.40
N GLN A 21 -12.46 -19.17 17.99
CA GLN A 21 -12.93 -18.47 16.79
C GLN A 21 -12.89 -16.95 16.97
N ARG A 22 -13.26 -16.44 18.16
CA ARG A 22 -13.17 -15.01 18.48
C ARG A 22 -11.74 -14.49 18.44
N ILE A 23 -10.79 -15.22 19.04
CA ILE A 23 -9.36 -14.88 18.97
C ILE A 23 -8.90 -14.82 17.52
N ARG A 24 -9.29 -15.81 16.71
CA ARG A 24 -8.90 -15.84 15.30
C ARG A 24 -9.51 -14.70 14.47
N LEU A 25 -10.75 -14.31 14.73
CA LEU A 25 -11.35 -13.14 14.07
C LEU A 25 -10.61 -11.85 14.44
N ALA A 26 -10.21 -11.69 15.71
CA ALA A 26 -9.44 -10.52 16.14
C ALA A 26 -8.11 -10.42 15.37
N GLU A 27 -7.34 -11.52 15.32
CA GLU A 27 -6.08 -11.59 14.53
C GLU A 27 -6.29 -11.22 13.06
N LEU A 28 -7.39 -11.68 12.44
CA LEU A 28 -7.68 -11.40 11.04
C LEU A 28 -8.06 -9.94 10.79
N CYS A 29 -8.66 -9.28 11.77
CA CYS A 29 -9.02 -7.86 11.69
C CYS A 29 -7.83 -6.93 11.89
N GLU A 30 -6.74 -7.37 12.52
CA GLU A 30 -5.54 -6.52 12.78
C GLU A 30 -4.93 -5.92 11.50
N SER A 31 -5.14 -6.55 10.34
CA SER A 31 -4.61 -6.09 9.06
C SER A 31 -5.52 -5.08 8.33
N LEU A 32 -6.68 -4.72 8.89
CA LEU A 32 -7.62 -3.76 8.32
C LEU A 32 -7.38 -2.36 8.89
N ASP A 33 -7.80 -1.32 8.17
CA ASP A 33 -7.63 0.07 8.64
C ASP A 33 -8.38 0.37 9.95
N SER A 34 -9.47 -0.35 10.24
CA SER A 34 -10.21 -0.24 11.51
C SER A 34 -10.45 -1.62 12.13
N PRO A 35 -9.46 -2.19 12.85
CA PRO A 35 -9.52 -3.55 13.38
C PRO A 35 -10.67 -3.78 14.36
N GLU A 36 -10.91 -2.83 15.26
CA GLU A 36 -11.97 -2.94 16.29
C GLU A 36 -13.37 -2.93 15.65
N HIS A 37 -13.60 -2.01 14.72
CA HIS A 37 -14.87 -1.93 14.00
C HIS A 37 -15.11 -3.16 13.13
N ALA A 38 -14.07 -3.64 12.44
CA ALA A 38 -14.14 -4.84 11.64
C ALA A 38 -14.45 -6.07 12.50
N TYR A 39 -13.83 -6.17 13.68
CA TYR A 39 -14.11 -7.24 14.63
C TYR A 39 -15.57 -7.24 15.10
N ASP A 40 -16.11 -6.08 15.49
CA ASP A 40 -17.51 -5.95 15.92
C ASP A 40 -18.49 -6.37 14.81
N ILE A 41 -18.24 -5.93 13.57
CA ILE A 41 -19.05 -6.30 12.41
C ILE A 41 -18.98 -7.81 12.12
N ALA A 42 -17.78 -8.40 12.19
CA ALA A 42 -17.60 -9.83 11.95
C ALA A 42 -18.27 -10.67 13.05
N LEU A 43 -18.18 -10.20 14.31
CA LEU A 43 -18.82 -10.83 15.45
C LEU A 43 -20.35 -10.80 15.30
N GLU A 44 -20.92 -9.66 14.93
CA GLU A 44 -22.36 -9.52 14.67
C GLU A 44 -22.82 -10.46 13.55
N ALA A 45 -22.06 -10.53 12.44
CA ALA A 45 -22.36 -11.44 11.34
C ALA A 45 -22.36 -12.92 11.77
N GLY A 46 -21.40 -13.31 12.61
CA GLY A 46 -21.33 -14.68 13.13
C GLY A 46 -22.40 -15.01 14.18
N GLU A 47 -22.74 -14.05 15.04
CA GLU A 47 -23.72 -14.25 16.12
C GLU A 47 -25.18 -14.22 15.63
N ASN A 48 -25.46 -13.58 14.48
CA ASN A 48 -26.79 -13.54 13.86
C ASN A 48 -27.14 -14.80 13.04
N GLY A 49 -26.60 -15.96 13.43
CA GLY A 49 -26.93 -17.28 12.86
C GLY A 49 -26.11 -17.68 11.64
N GLY A 50 -25.18 -16.83 11.18
CA GLY A 50 -24.25 -17.15 10.10
C GLY A 50 -23.03 -17.96 10.54
N GLY A 51 -22.74 -18.01 11.84
CA GLY A 51 -21.62 -18.74 12.40
C GLY A 51 -20.26 -18.21 11.92
N TYR A 52 -19.21 -19.00 12.12
CA TYR A 52 -17.84 -18.56 11.85
C TYR A 52 -17.59 -18.22 10.37
N GLN A 53 -18.22 -18.94 9.44
CA GLN A 53 -18.04 -18.67 8.01
C GLN A 53 -18.59 -17.30 7.62
N ALA A 54 -19.77 -16.90 8.11
CA ALA A 54 -20.31 -15.58 7.82
C ALA A 54 -19.44 -14.44 8.38
N ALA A 55 -18.78 -14.66 9.52
CA ALA A 55 -17.81 -13.72 10.06
C ALA A 55 -16.58 -13.59 9.15
N LEU A 56 -16.06 -14.71 8.64
CA LEU A 56 -14.93 -14.72 7.69
C LEU A 56 -15.28 -14.03 6.38
N ASP A 57 -16.43 -14.36 5.78
CA ASP A 57 -16.90 -13.74 4.53
C ASP A 57 -17.02 -12.23 4.69
N LYS A 58 -17.42 -11.77 5.89
CA LYS A 58 -17.52 -10.34 6.20
C LYS A 58 -16.15 -9.67 6.30
N ILE A 59 -15.17 -10.32 6.92
CA ILE A 59 -13.77 -9.83 6.96
C ILE A 59 -13.20 -9.74 5.55
N ASP A 60 -13.40 -10.74 4.72
CA ASP A 60 -12.90 -10.74 3.34
C ASP A 60 -13.57 -9.63 2.50
N ALA A 61 -14.87 -9.39 2.69
CA ALA A 61 -15.55 -8.26 2.06
C ALA A 61 -14.99 -6.90 2.52
N MET A 62 -14.67 -6.76 3.81
CA MET A 62 -14.04 -5.53 4.34
C MET A 62 -12.63 -5.34 3.77
N ARG A 63 -11.83 -6.40 3.66
CA ARG A 63 -10.50 -6.35 3.02
C ARG A 63 -10.57 -5.92 1.56
N ALA A 64 -11.56 -6.40 0.82
CA ALA A 64 -11.77 -6.01 -0.56
C ALA A 64 -12.11 -4.51 -0.69
N VAL A 65 -12.92 -3.99 0.22
CA VAL A 65 -13.24 -2.55 0.27
C VAL A 65 -12.02 -1.72 0.66
N ASP A 66 -11.30 -2.14 1.70
CA ASP A 66 -10.06 -1.51 2.20
C ASP A 66 -9.01 -1.39 1.07
N GLU A 67 -8.76 -2.49 0.34
CA GLU A 67 -7.82 -2.47 -0.78
C GLU A 67 -8.32 -1.58 -1.93
N ALA A 68 -9.62 -1.62 -2.25
CA ALA A 68 -10.18 -0.74 -3.28
C ALA A 68 -10.03 0.75 -2.91
N THR A 69 -10.25 1.10 -1.64
CA THR A 69 -10.03 2.47 -1.13
C THR A 69 -8.58 2.89 -1.29
N ARG A 70 -7.61 2.06 -0.88
CA ARG A 70 -6.18 2.36 -1.03
C ARG A 70 -5.75 2.52 -2.49
N VAL A 71 -6.32 1.74 -3.41
CA VAL A 71 -6.10 1.92 -4.85
C VAL A 71 -6.66 3.26 -5.32
N ASP A 72 -7.87 3.62 -4.92
CA ASP A 72 -8.52 4.87 -5.32
C ASP A 72 -7.78 6.12 -4.78
N GLU A 73 -7.16 6.02 -3.60
CA GLU A 73 -6.27 7.03 -3.05
C GLU A 73 -5.02 7.25 -3.93
N LEU A 74 -4.37 6.17 -4.37
CA LEU A 74 -3.26 6.24 -5.32
C LEU A 74 -3.68 6.77 -6.68
N VAL A 75 -4.85 6.37 -7.20
CA VAL A 75 -5.42 6.94 -8.42
C VAL A 75 -5.56 8.45 -8.28
N THR A 76 -6.11 8.92 -7.17
CA THR A 76 -6.25 10.35 -6.90
C THR A 76 -4.90 11.06 -6.88
N GLU A 77 -3.91 10.49 -6.20
CA GLU A 77 -2.55 11.02 -6.09
C GLU A 77 -1.84 11.14 -7.46
N LEU A 78 -2.03 10.13 -8.32
CA LEU A 78 -1.49 10.07 -9.69
C LEU A 78 -2.21 11.05 -10.62
N THR A 79 -3.54 11.11 -10.57
CA THR A 79 -4.34 12.05 -11.39
C THR A 79 -4.01 13.51 -11.07
N GLN A 80 -3.82 13.84 -9.79
CA GLN A 80 -3.48 15.21 -9.38
C GLN A 80 -2.15 15.71 -9.97
N ARG A 81 -1.19 14.82 -10.18
CA ARG A 81 0.13 15.15 -10.73
C ARG A 81 0.19 15.02 -12.26
N GLY A 82 -0.84 14.49 -12.92
CA GLY A 82 -0.73 13.97 -14.27
C GLY A 82 -1.67 14.56 -15.31
N PRO A 83 -1.38 15.75 -15.86
CA PRO A 83 -1.60 16.02 -17.29
C PRO A 83 -0.63 15.21 -18.18
N THR A 84 0.47 14.70 -17.60
CA THR A 84 1.61 14.08 -18.29
C THR A 84 1.38 12.61 -18.68
N TYR A 85 0.48 11.89 -18.00
CA TYR A 85 0.13 10.50 -18.33
C TYR A 85 -1.11 10.46 -19.21
N SER A 86 -0.89 10.65 -20.52
CA SER A 86 -1.90 10.66 -21.59
C SER A 86 -2.60 9.32 -21.86
N GLY A 87 -2.46 8.32 -20.97
CA GLY A 87 -3.08 6.99 -21.10
C GLY A 87 -4.54 6.91 -20.65
N GLY A 88 -5.11 8.01 -20.13
CA GLY A 88 -6.48 8.07 -19.61
C GLY A 88 -6.67 7.32 -18.28
N ASP A 89 -7.89 7.37 -17.74
CA ASP A 89 -8.23 6.86 -16.40
C ASP A 89 -7.88 5.38 -16.21
N ALA A 90 -7.98 4.57 -17.27
CA ALA A 90 -7.64 3.15 -17.22
C ALA A 90 -6.16 2.92 -16.91
N ARG A 91 -5.25 3.68 -17.56
CA ARG A 91 -3.82 3.53 -17.32
C ARG A 91 -3.43 4.01 -15.92
N VAL A 92 -4.04 5.09 -15.44
CA VAL A 92 -3.81 5.57 -14.06
C VAL A 92 -4.18 4.50 -13.04
N ARG A 93 -5.32 3.82 -13.23
CA ARG A 93 -5.76 2.75 -12.34
C ARG A 93 -4.84 1.53 -12.38
N GLU A 94 -4.38 1.12 -13.56
CA GLU A 94 -3.38 0.05 -13.68
C GLU A 94 -2.11 0.40 -12.92
N THR A 95 -1.59 1.62 -13.10
CA THR A 95 -0.39 2.08 -12.39
C THR A 95 -0.62 2.13 -10.87
N ALA A 96 -1.78 2.56 -10.39
CA ALA A 96 -2.11 2.50 -8.96
C ALA A 96 -2.09 1.06 -8.41
N LEU A 97 -2.60 0.08 -9.17
CA LEU A 97 -2.52 -1.33 -8.81
C LEU A 97 -1.09 -1.85 -8.82
N GLU A 98 -0.26 -1.42 -9.76
CA GLU A 98 1.18 -1.75 -9.79
C GLU A 98 1.91 -1.19 -8.55
N TRP A 99 1.65 0.06 -8.16
CA TRP A 99 2.16 0.65 -6.90
C TRP A 99 1.76 -0.16 -5.66
N ARG A 100 0.49 -0.58 -5.58
CA ARG A 100 -0.01 -1.46 -4.49
C ARG A 100 0.65 -2.83 -4.49
N ALA A 101 0.83 -3.43 -5.66
CA ALA A 101 1.49 -4.73 -5.80
C ALA A 101 2.95 -4.68 -5.31
N GLN A 102 3.62 -3.53 -5.48
CA GLN A 102 4.96 -3.28 -4.93
C GLN A 102 4.96 -2.91 -3.43
N GLY A 103 3.79 -2.87 -2.78
CA GLY A 103 3.64 -2.62 -1.35
C GLY A 103 3.65 -1.15 -0.95
N PHE A 104 3.50 -0.22 -1.90
CA PHE A 104 3.43 1.21 -1.57
C PHE A 104 2.02 1.60 -1.11
N THR A 105 1.96 2.47 -0.11
CA THR A 105 0.76 3.27 0.18
C THR A 105 0.80 4.56 -0.63
N ARG A 106 -0.28 5.34 -0.56
CA ARG A 106 -0.29 6.71 -1.09
C ARG A 106 0.83 7.56 -0.50
N GLU A 107 0.99 7.52 0.82
CA GLU A 107 2.00 8.30 1.57
C GLU A 107 3.42 7.91 1.17
N ASP A 108 3.65 6.62 0.94
CA ASP A 108 4.96 6.12 0.52
C ASP A 108 5.26 6.46 -0.95
N ALA A 109 4.27 6.35 -1.84
CA ALA A 109 4.42 6.63 -3.27
C ALA A 109 4.61 8.13 -3.56
N SER A 110 3.91 9.00 -2.82
CA SER A 110 3.83 10.44 -3.07
C SER A 110 5.21 11.13 -3.21
N PRO A 111 6.20 10.91 -2.31
CA PRO A 111 7.55 11.45 -2.45
C PRO A 111 8.34 10.96 -3.67
N TRP A 112 8.05 9.74 -4.17
CA TRP A 112 8.69 9.22 -5.39
C TRP A 112 8.15 9.91 -6.63
N LEU A 113 6.83 10.11 -6.67
CA LEU A 113 6.17 10.85 -7.73
C LEU A 113 6.65 12.31 -7.78
N ASP A 114 6.91 12.93 -6.62
CA ASP A 114 7.40 14.31 -6.53
C ASP A 114 8.79 14.52 -7.16
N ILE A 115 9.62 13.47 -7.18
CA ILE A 115 10.93 13.50 -7.85
C ILE A 115 10.87 12.99 -9.29
N GLY A 116 9.68 12.65 -9.80
CA GLY A 116 9.48 12.18 -11.17
C GLY A 116 9.73 10.70 -11.39
N ILE A 117 9.72 9.88 -10.34
CA ILE A 117 9.72 8.41 -10.47
C ILE A 117 8.27 7.94 -10.44
N TRP A 118 7.76 7.54 -11.59
CA TRP A 118 6.36 7.16 -11.78
C TRP A 118 6.18 5.65 -11.91
N GLU A 119 7.26 4.95 -12.25
CA GLU A 119 7.35 3.51 -12.41
C GLU A 119 7.53 2.84 -11.03
N PRO A 120 6.53 2.06 -10.56
CA PRO A 120 6.58 1.40 -9.25
C PRO A 120 7.81 0.51 -9.06
N ASP A 121 8.24 -0.17 -10.13
CA ASP A 121 9.36 -1.11 -10.11
C ASP A 121 10.71 -0.40 -9.90
N VAL A 122 10.84 0.82 -10.44
CA VAL A 122 12.02 1.67 -10.25
C VAL A 122 12.07 2.18 -8.82
N ALA A 123 10.93 2.66 -8.29
CA ALA A 123 10.83 3.07 -6.89
C ALA A 123 11.10 1.91 -5.92
N ALA A 124 10.56 0.72 -6.20
CA ALA A 124 10.83 -0.49 -5.45
C ALA A 124 12.32 -0.85 -5.44
N THR A 125 12.97 -0.79 -6.61
CA THR A 125 14.42 -1.01 -6.73
C THR A 125 15.18 -0.08 -5.79
N PHE A 126 14.91 1.23 -5.81
CA PHE A 126 15.60 2.17 -4.93
C PHE A 126 15.31 1.96 -3.45
N ARG A 127 14.05 1.67 -3.09
CA ARG A 127 13.66 1.33 -1.72
C ARG A 127 14.42 0.12 -1.20
N ASP A 128 14.59 -0.90 -2.05
CA ASP A 128 15.27 -2.15 -1.70
C ASP A 128 16.80 -1.96 -1.55
N HIS A 129 17.36 -0.88 -2.10
CA HIS A 129 18.72 -0.35 -1.84
C HIS A 129 18.77 0.68 -0.68
N PRO A 130 17.95 0.49 0.36
CA PRO A 130 17.53 1.48 1.36
C PRO A 130 17.56 2.98 1.00
N LEU A 131 17.34 3.36 -0.27
CA LEU A 131 17.40 4.77 -0.66
C LEU A 131 16.06 5.45 -0.43
N ARG A 132 16.13 6.69 0.06
CA ARG A 132 15.00 7.60 0.13
C ARG A 132 14.93 8.43 -1.16
N PRO A 133 13.74 8.92 -1.57
CA PRO A 133 13.58 9.77 -2.75
C PRO A 133 14.57 10.96 -2.79
N ALA A 134 14.74 11.67 -1.67
CA ALA A 134 15.69 12.78 -1.58
C ALA A 134 17.14 12.35 -1.86
N THR A 135 17.53 11.15 -1.39
CA THR A 135 18.86 10.58 -1.63
C THR A 135 19.02 10.18 -3.09
N VAL A 136 17.99 9.59 -3.71
CA VAL A 136 17.98 9.27 -5.15
C VAL A 136 18.15 10.54 -5.98
N GLN A 137 17.37 11.58 -5.68
CA GLN A 137 17.46 12.86 -6.37
C GLN A 137 18.85 13.52 -6.20
N GLN A 138 19.42 13.46 -5.00
CA GLN A 138 20.77 13.97 -4.75
C GLN A 138 21.81 13.21 -5.58
N ARG A 139 21.80 11.88 -5.52
CA ARG A 139 22.77 11.04 -6.25
C ARG A 139 22.64 11.15 -7.76
N ALA A 140 21.43 11.31 -8.28
CA ALA A 140 21.21 11.59 -9.71
C ALA A 140 21.86 12.91 -10.12
N ARG A 141 21.77 13.97 -9.30
CA ARG A 141 22.45 15.25 -9.56
C ARG A 141 23.96 15.14 -9.49
N GLU A 142 24.49 14.37 -8.54
CA GLU A 142 25.93 14.10 -8.42
C GLU A 142 26.44 13.34 -9.65
N ALA A 143 25.71 12.33 -10.12
CA ALA A 143 26.03 11.59 -11.33
C ALA A 143 25.97 12.49 -12.58
N ALA A 144 24.99 13.39 -12.68
CA ALA A 144 24.87 14.33 -13.80
C ALA A 144 26.03 15.35 -13.88
N ALA A 145 26.76 15.54 -12.78
CA ALA A 145 27.95 16.39 -12.73
C ALA A 145 29.23 15.67 -13.22
N LEU A 146 29.16 14.36 -13.49
CA LEU A 146 30.28 13.60 -14.05
C LEU A 146 30.39 13.85 -15.57
N PRO A 147 31.61 13.93 -16.14
CA PRO A 147 31.80 14.21 -17.58
C PRO A 147 31.05 13.26 -18.52
N GLU A 148 30.90 11.98 -18.14
CA GLU A 148 30.17 10.96 -18.91
C GLU A 148 28.65 11.16 -18.96
N HIS A 149 28.10 12.03 -18.10
CA HIS A 149 26.67 12.30 -17.98
C HIS A 149 26.34 13.79 -18.07
N GLU A 150 27.30 14.63 -18.46
CA GLU A 150 27.13 16.06 -18.56
C GLU A 150 25.98 16.42 -19.51
N GLY A 151 25.05 17.26 -19.04
CA GLY A 151 23.88 17.70 -19.81
C GLY A 151 22.73 16.69 -19.86
N ARG A 152 22.85 15.54 -19.19
CA ARG A 152 21.77 14.54 -19.08
C ARG A 152 20.94 14.75 -17.81
N ASP A 153 19.65 14.45 -17.89
CA ASP A 153 18.84 14.22 -16.70
C ASP A 153 18.97 12.74 -16.32
N VAL A 154 19.95 12.45 -15.46
CA VAL A 154 20.26 11.07 -15.06
C VAL A 154 19.05 10.37 -14.44
N LEU A 155 18.19 11.10 -13.73
CA LEU A 155 17.01 10.49 -13.12
C LEU A 155 16.00 10.10 -14.19
N TYR A 156 15.72 10.99 -15.14
CA TYR A 156 14.88 10.71 -16.30
C TYR A 156 15.40 9.52 -17.11
N ASP A 157 16.70 9.48 -17.40
CA ASP A 157 17.32 8.42 -18.18
C ASP A 157 17.26 7.06 -17.45
N VAL A 158 17.39 7.04 -16.13
CA VAL A 158 17.23 5.82 -15.34
C VAL A 158 15.76 5.34 -15.37
N CYS A 159 14.79 6.24 -15.20
CA CYS A 159 13.38 5.88 -15.27
C CYS A 159 12.98 5.34 -16.66
N ASN A 160 13.57 5.85 -17.74
CA ASN A 160 13.34 5.36 -19.11
C ASN A 160 14.23 4.17 -19.51
N CYS A 161 15.01 3.61 -18.58
CA CYS A 161 15.94 2.50 -18.82
C CYS A 161 17.09 2.81 -19.80
N ASP A 162 17.34 4.09 -20.11
CA ASP A 162 18.50 4.54 -20.91
C ASP A 162 19.81 4.49 -20.11
N LEU A 163 19.69 4.52 -18.77
CA LEU A 163 20.78 4.34 -17.83
C LEU A 163 20.41 3.29 -16.77
N PRO A 164 21.37 2.47 -16.31
CA PRO A 164 21.10 1.49 -15.27
C PRO A 164 20.97 2.18 -13.90
N THR A 165 20.07 1.68 -13.05
CA THR A 165 19.84 2.16 -11.67
C THR A 165 21.10 2.19 -10.82
N LYS A 166 22.10 1.35 -11.13
CA LYS A 166 23.41 1.29 -10.44
C LYS A 166 24.18 2.60 -10.39
N ILE A 167 23.94 3.50 -11.35
CA ILE A 167 24.55 4.85 -11.34
C ILE A 167 24.10 5.64 -10.10
N ILE A 168 22.89 5.38 -9.62
CA ILE A 168 22.31 6.00 -8.43
C ILE A 168 22.52 5.13 -7.19
N THR A 169 22.43 3.79 -7.29
CA THR A 169 22.59 2.92 -6.11
C THR A 169 24.04 2.76 -5.66
N GLN A 170 25.00 2.96 -6.57
CA GLN A 170 26.46 2.83 -6.35
C GLN A 170 26.91 1.40 -5.99
N GLU A 171 26.22 0.39 -6.53
CA GLU A 171 26.59 -1.03 -6.46
C GLU A 171 27.25 -1.55 -7.76
#